data_AF-A0A955FTF3-F1
#
_entry.id   AF-A0A955FTF3-F1
#
_cell.length_a   1.000
_cell.length_b   1.000
_cell.length_c   1.000
_cell.angle_alpha   90.00
_cell.angle_beta   90.00
_cell.angle_gamma   90.00
#
_symmetry.space_group_name_H-M   'P 1'
#
loop_
_entity.id
_entity.type
_entity.pdbx_description
1 polymer ?
#
loop_
_entity_poly.entity_id
_entity_poly.type
_entity_poly.pdbx_seq_one_letter_code
_entity_poly.pdbx_strand_id
1 'polypeptide(L)'
;MTRKRYTAGFVISLLLTFVAYDAVVNHFAFGVQLIALICILAVVQAIAQLVFFLHIDDEIGPRYKLLSFLTMAVMVLIIVAGSLWIMYNMNYNMMQLSPDEKIKMMLENNAKSGF
;
A
#
# COMPACT_ATOMS: atom_id res chain seq x y z
N MET A 1 30.18 -2.00 -19.14
CA MET A 1 30.85 -1.50 -17.90
C MET A 1 29.78 -1.24 -16.82
N THR A 2 28.95 -2.25 -16.53
CA THR A 2 27.56 -1.99 -16.07
C THR A 2 27.30 -2.13 -14.56
N ARG A 3 28.30 -2.52 -13.78
CA ARG A 3 28.14 -2.67 -12.32
C ARG A 3 27.81 -1.37 -11.58
N LYS A 4 28.29 -0.23 -12.09
CA LYS A 4 28.17 1.08 -11.42
C LYS A 4 26.72 1.57 -11.27
N ARG A 5 25.83 1.28 -12.23
CA ARG A 5 24.43 1.72 -12.20
C ARG A 5 23.57 0.89 -11.24
N TYR A 6 23.82 -0.41 -11.18
CA TYR A 6 23.20 -1.30 -10.21
C TYR A 6 23.56 -0.96 -8.77
N THR A 7 24.85 -0.72 -8.52
CA THR A 7 25.31 -0.36 -7.18
C THR A 7 24.77 1.02 -6.78
N ALA A 8 24.70 1.99 -7.71
CA ALA A 8 24.10 3.29 -7.44
C ALA A 8 22.63 3.18 -7.01
N GLY A 9 21.89 2.27 -7.64
CA GLY A 9 20.49 2.02 -7.30
C GLY A 9 20.22 1.37 -5.99
N PHE A 10 20.98 0.34 -5.71
CA PHE A 10 20.99 -0.33 -4.42
C PHE A 10 21.29 0.67 -3.30
N VAL A 11 22.29 1.54 -3.50
CA VAL A 11 22.67 2.58 -2.53
C VAL A 11 21.56 3.63 -2.37
N ILE A 12 20.88 4.04 -3.43
CA ILE A 12 19.75 4.98 -3.34
C ILE A 12 18.58 4.38 -2.54
N SER A 13 18.20 3.12 -2.79
CA SER A 13 17.13 2.45 -2.02
C SER A 13 17.53 2.27 -0.56
N LEU A 14 18.80 1.95 -0.29
CA LEU A 14 19.33 1.85 1.07
C LEU A 14 19.27 3.19 1.81
N LEU A 15 19.74 4.27 1.18
CA LEU A 15 19.67 5.63 1.74
C LEU A 15 18.22 6.07 2.00
N LEU A 16 17.31 5.79 1.07
CA LEU A 16 15.90 6.16 1.24
C LEU A 16 15.25 5.38 2.40
N THR A 17 15.63 4.12 2.61
CA THR A 17 15.19 3.34 3.79
C THR A 17 15.72 3.96 5.07
N PHE A 18 16.99 4.36 5.12
CA PHE A 18 17.57 5.01 6.28
C PHE A 18 16.89 6.35 6.58
N VAL A 19 16.59 7.16 5.56
CA VAL A 19 15.85 8.41 5.72
C VAL A 19 14.43 8.16 6.24
N ALA A 20 13.73 7.15 5.72
CA ALA A 20 12.40 6.79 6.21
C ALA A 20 12.43 6.31 7.67
N TYR A 21 13.42 5.50 8.04
CA TYR A 21 13.63 5.05 9.42
C TYR A 21 13.93 6.22 10.35
N ASP A 22 14.86 7.10 9.96
CA ASP A 22 15.26 8.26 10.75
C ASP A 22 14.11 9.26 10.95
N ALA A 23 13.30 9.48 9.91
CA ALA A 23 12.10 10.31 9.98
C ALA A 23 11.08 9.81 11.02
N VAL A 24 11.00 8.50 11.24
CA VAL A 24 10.12 7.87 12.23
C VAL A 24 10.73 7.94 13.64
N VAL A 25 12.01 7.61 13.78
CA VAL A 25 12.69 7.55 15.09
C VAL A 25 12.86 8.93 15.72
N ASN A 26 13.20 9.95 14.93
CA ASN A 26 13.33 11.31 15.44
C ASN A 26 11.99 12.03 15.62
N HIS A 27 10.86 11.36 15.39
CA HIS A 27 9.51 11.92 15.53
C HIS A 27 9.36 13.29 14.84
N PHE A 28 9.84 13.42 13.60
CA PHE A 28 9.82 14.68 12.85
C PHE A 28 8.40 15.27 12.66
N ALA A 29 7.35 14.45 12.83
CA ALA A 29 5.96 14.85 12.80
C ALA A 29 5.11 14.01 13.78
N PHE A 30 4.00 14.57 14.25
CA PHE A 30 3.05 13.87 15.14
C PHE A 30 1.75 13.53 14.40
N GLY A 31 1.23 12.33 14.64
CA GLY A 31 -0.08 11.89 14.15
C GLY A 31 -0.18 11.77 12.63
N VAL A 32 -1.12 12.51 12.02
CA VAL A 32 -1.51 12.38 10.60
C VAL A 32 -0.38 12.75 9.64
N GLN A 33 0.44 13.75 9.99
CA GLN A 33 1.55 14.20 9.15
C GLN A 33 2.65 13.14 9.02
N LEU A 34 2.92 12.40 10.10
CA LEU A 34 3.90 11.31 10.08
C LEU A 34 3.42 10.16 9.18
N ILE A 35 2.14 9.79 9.30
CA ILE A 35 1.52 8.75 8.47
C ILE A 35 1.60 9.13 6.99
N ALA A 36 1.24 10.36 6.64
CA ALA A 36 1.31 10.84 5.26
C ALA A 36 2.74 10.81 4.70
N LEU A 37 3.72 11.26 5.49
CA LEU A 37 5.14 11.24 5.11
C LEU A 37 5.65 9.83 4.85
N ILE A 38 5.34 8.89 5.75
CA ILE A 38 5.74 7.48 5.61
C ILE A 38 5.07 6.85 4.38
N CYS A 39 3.78 7.09 4.15
CA CYS A 39 3.09 6.57 2.96
C CYS A 39 3.74 7.05 1.67
N ILE A 40 4.10 8.34 1.57
CA ILE A 40 4.79 8.89 0.41
C ILE A 40 6.16 8.22 0.24
N LEU A 41 6.95 8.14 1.31
CA LEU A 41 8.26 7.48 1.28
C LEU A 41 8.16 6.00 0.89
N ALA A 42 7.14 5.29 1.35
CA ALA A 42 6.89 3.89 0.99
C ALA A 42 6.60 3.72 -0.50
N VAL A 43 5.80 4.61 -1.11
CA VAL A 43 5.52 4.58 -2.55
C VAL A 43 6.78 4.89 -3.35
N VAL A 44 7.52 5.95 -2.99
CA VAL A 44 8.78 6.31 -3.65
C VAL A 44 9.78 5.16 -3.56
N GLN A 45 9.85 4.49 -2.41
CA GLN A 45 10.72 3.35 -2.21
C GLN A 45 10.32 2.13 -3.06
N ALA A 46 9.02 1.83 -3.14
CA ALA A 46 8.53 0.77 -4.02
C ALA A 46 8.93 1.04 -5.48
N ILE A 47 8.78 2.29 -5.95
CA ILE A 47 9.21 2.69 -7.31
C ILE A 47 10.72 2.54 -7.48
N ALA A 48 11.52 3.02 -6.52
CA ALA A 48 12.98 2.91 -6.58
C ALA A 48 13.45 1.45 -6.64
N GLN A 49 12.87 0.57 -5.82
CA GLN A 49 13.15 -0.86 -5.85
C GLN A 49 12.72 -1.48 -7.17
N LEU A 50 11.53 -1.16 -7.67
CA LEU A 50 11.07 -1.67 -8.97
C LEU A 50 11.99 -1.23 -10.13
N VAL A 51 12.50 -0.01 -10.14
CA VAL A 51 13.40 0.49 -11.21
C VAL A 51 14.81 -0.10 -11.11
N PHE A 52 15.34 -0.29 -9.90
CA PHE A 52 16.72 -0.75 -9.73
C PHE A 52 16.88 -2.27 -9.69
N PHE A 53 15.92 -2.98 -9.12
CA PHE A 53 15.92 -4.45 -9.11
C PHE A 53 15.52 -4.99 -10.49
N LEU A 54 14.65 -4.26 -11.21
CA LEU A 54 14.28 -4.59 -12.58
C LEU A 54 15.15 -3.81 -13.56
N HIS A 55 16.32 -4.35 -13.81
CA HIS A 55 17.37 -3.85 -14.70
C HIS A 55 16.84 -3.41 -16.09
N ILE A 56 16.45 -2.14 -16.22
CA ILE A 56 15.95 -1.54 -17.47
C ILE A 56 17.06 -1.23 -18.47
N ASP A 57 18.33 -1.37 -18.10
CA ASP A 57 19.46 -1.11 -19.00
C ASP A 57 20.53 -2.18 -18.86
N ASP A 58 20.46 -3.23 -19.69
CA ASP A 58 21.69 -3.86 -20.19
C ASP A 58 21.56 -4.64 -21.50
N GLU A 59 20.43 -4.60 -22.21
CA GLU A 59 20.38 -5.13 -23.56
C GLU A 59 19.64 -4.18 -24.48
N ILE A 60 20.23 -3.98 -25.66
CA ILE A 60 19.59 -3.44 -26.87
C ILE A 60 18.55 -4.50 -27.34
N GLY A 61 17.59 -4.78 -26.46
CA GLY A 61 16.62 -5.85 -26.50
C GLY A 61 15.29 -5.35 -25.94
N PRO A 62 14.18 -6.02 -26.23
CA PRO A 62 13.07 -5.33 -26.84
C PRO A 62 12.24 -4.47 -25.88
N ARG A 63 11.68 -3.38 -26.42
CA ARG A 63 10.73 -2.44 -25.79
C ARG A 63 9.55 -3.11 -25.08
N TYR A 64 9.29 -4.39 -25.38
CA TYR A 64 8.28 -5.23 -24.75
C TYR A 64 8.56 -5.50 -23.27
N LYS A 65 9.83 -5.55 -22.82
CA LYS A 65 10.18 -5.73 -21.39
C LYS A 65 9.65 -4.57 -20.55
N LEU A 66 9.76 -3.34 -21.05
CA LEU A 66 9.21 -2.13 -20.43
C LEU A 66 7.67 -2.13 -20.41
N LEU A 67 7.05 -2.59 -21.50
CA LEU A 67 5.58 -2.65 -21.60
C LEU A 67 4.97 -3.68 -20.66
N SER A 68 5.55 -4.88 -20.57
CA SER A 68 5.13 -5.92 -19.62
C SER A 68 5.30 -5.47 -18.17
N PHE A 69 6.36 -4.72 -17.89
CA PHE A 69 6.58 -4.13 -16.56
C PHE A 69 5.56 -3.06 -16.21
N LEU A 70 5.30 -2.09 -17.09
CA LEU A 70 4.30 -1.05 -16.85
C LEU A 70 2.92 -1.66 -16.60
N THR A 71 2.58 -2.72 -17.35
CA THR A 71 1.34 -3.47 -17.18
C THR A 71 1.26 -4.12 -15.79
N MET A 72 2.35 -4.76 -15.33
CA MET A 72 2.41 -5.35 -13.99
C MET A 72 2.29 -4.28 -12.89
N ALA A 73 2.97 -3.14 -13.03
CA ALA A 73 2.91 -2.06 -12.06
C ALA A 73 1.50 -1.47 -11.94
N VAL A 74 0.82 -1.24 -13.07
CA VAL A 74 -0.58 -0.80 -13.11
C VAL A 74 -1.51 -1.85 -12.48
N MET A 75 -1.27 -3.14 -12.73
CA MET A 75 -2.05 -4.22 -12.11
C MET A 75 -1.93 -4.19 -10.58
N VAL A 76 -0.71 -4.03 -10.04
CA VAL A 76 -0.47 -3.92 -8.59
C VAL A 76 -1.18 -2.69 -8.02
N LEU A 77 -1.09 -1.54 -8.69
CA LEU A 77 -1.80 -0.33 -8.28
C LEU A 77 -3.32 -0.52 -8.20
N ILE A 78 -3.91 -1.17 -9.22
CA ILE A 78 -5.34 -1.47 -9.26
C ILE A 78 -5.73 -2.43 -8.13
N ILE A 79 -4.93 -3.46 -7.86
CA ILE A 79 -5.21 -4.42 -6.78
C ILE A 79 -5.16 -3.74 -5.41
N VAL A 80 -4.14 -2.91 -5.16
CA VAL A 80 -3.99 -2.22 -3.87
C VAL A 80 -5.10 -1.17 -3.70
N ALA A 81 -5.29 -0.28 -4.67
CA ALA A 81 -6.34 0.74 -4.60
C ALA A 81 -7.73 0.10 -4.54
N GLY A 82 -7.97 -0.93 -5.35
CA GLY A 82 -9.22 -1.69 -5.38
C GLY A 82 -9.50 -2.43 -4.07
N SER A 83 -8.50 -3.08 -3.47
CA SER A 83 -8.67 -3.77 -2.19
C SER A 83 -8.96 -2.81 -1.04
N LEU A 84 -8.24 -1.68 -0.96
CA LEU A 84 -8.52 -0.62 0.01
C LEU A 84 -9.93 -0.04 -0.17
N TRP A 85 -10.35 0.21 -1.41
CA TRP A 85 -11.69 0.69 -1.73
C TRP A 85 -12.77 -0.31 -1.34
N ILE A 86 -12.61 -1.58 -1.72
CA ILE A 86 -13.55 -2.65 -1.40
C ILE A 86 -13.67 -2.82 0.12
N MET A 87 -12.56 -2.83 0.84
CA MET A 87 -12.58 -2.97 2.30
C MET A 87 -13.28 -1.77 2.97
N TYR A 88 -13.02 -0.55 2.52
CA TYR A 88 -13.72 0.64 3.01
C TYR A 88 -15.22 0.58 2.73
N ASN A 89 -15.61 0.20 1.51
CA ASN A 89 -17.01 0.06 1.12
C ASN A 89 -17.70 -1.08 1.88
N MET A 90 -17.05 -2.23 2.05
CA MET A 90 -17.58 -3.35 2.83
C MET A 90 -17.73 -2.97 4.30
N ASN A 91 -16.76 -2.28 4.90
CA ASN A 91 -16.85 -1.82 6.28
C ASN A 91 -18.05 -0.89 6.47
N TYR A 92 -18.23 0.08 5.57
CA TYR A 92 -19.40 0.97 5.58
C TYR A 92 -20.73 0.21 5.42
N ASN A 93 -20.78 -0.78 4.53
CA ASN A 93 -21.99 -1.57 4.27
C ASN A 93 -22.26 -2.69 5.28
N MET A 94 -21.26 -3.14 6.05
CA MET A 94 -21.43 -4.16 7.11
C MET A 94 -21.65 -3.54 8.50
N MET A 95 -21.45 -2.24 8.68
CA MET A 95 -21.73 -1.52 9.93
C MET A 95 -23.23 -1.25 10.15
N GLN A 96 -24.12 -1.97 9.46
CA GLN A 96 -25.58 -1.79 9.52
C GLN A 96 -26.24 -2.48 10.72
N LEU A 97 -25.47 -3.05 11.66
CA LEU A 97 -26.06 -3.60 12.88
C LEU A 97 -25.08 -3.50 14.06
N SER A 98 -25.25 -2.44 14.86
CA SER A 98 -24.57 -2.30 16.15
C SER A 98 -24.96 -3.46 17.08
N PRO A 99 -24.05 -3.98 17.94
CA PRO A 99 -24.39 -5.01 18.92
C PRO A 99 -25.66 -4.71 19.74
N ASP A 100 -25.92 -3.43 20.01
CA ASP A 100 -27.06 -2.96 20.78
C ASP A 100 -28.41 -3.15 20.06
N GLU A 101 -28.41 -3.00 18.73
CA GLU A 101 -29.60 -3.19 17.89
C GLU A 101 -29.92 -4.67 17.73
N LYS A 102 -28.89 -5.54 17.60
CA LYS A 102 -29.07 -7.00 17.62
C LYS A 102 -29.71 -7.48 18.92
N ILE A 103 -29.28 -6.95 20.07
CA ILE A 103 -29.83 -7.30 21.37
C ILE A 103 -31.29 -6.86 21.47
N LYS A 104 -31.64 -5.63 21.04
CA LYS A 104 -33.03 -5.15 21.02
C LYS A 104 -33.92 -5.98 20.08
N MET A 105 -33.44 -6.34 18.89
CA MET A 105 -34.18 -7.20 17.96
C MET A 105 -34.37 -8.62 18.50
N MET A 106 -33.37 -9.18 19.21
CA MET A 106 -33.50 -10.49 19.86
C MET A 106 -34.50 -10.46 21.02
N LEU A 107 -34.49 -9.40 21.84
CA LEU A 107 -35.43 -9.22 22.94
C LEU A 107 -36.87 -9.00 22.44
N GLU A 108 -37.06 -8.19 21.40
CA GLU A 108 -38.39 -7.94 20.83
C GLU A 108 -38.96 -9.16 20.11
N ASN A 109 -38.14 -9.93 19.39
CA ASN A 109 -38.60 -11.17 18.74
C ASN A 109 -38.96 -12.25 19.78
N ASN A 110 -38.18 -12.39 20.85
CA ASN A 110 -38.51 -13.32 21.94
C ASN A 110 -39.77 -12.89 22.71
N ALA A 111 -39.97 -11.59 22.93
CA ALA A 111 -41.19 -11.05 23.52
C ALA A 111 -42.43 -11.25 22.61
N LYS A 112 -42.26 -11.20 21.27
CA LYS A 112 -43.33 -11.46 20.30
C LYS A 112 -43.60 -12.94 20.06
N SER A 113 -42.62 -13.83 20.23
CA SER A 113 -42.78 -15.29 20.12
C SER A 113 -43.14 -15.96 21.46
N GLY A 114 -43.35 -15.17 22.52
CA GLY A 114 -43.75 -15.62 23.85
C GLY A 114 -45.23 -16.01 23.98
N PHE A 115 -45.92 -16.22 22.86
CA PHE A 115 -47.24 -16.85 22.76
C PHE A 115 -47.27 -17.78 21.55
#